data_AF-A0A645GV25-F1
#
_entry.id   AF-A0A645GV25-F1
#
_cell.length_a   1.000
_cell.length_b   1.000
_cell.length_c   1.000
_cell.angle_alpha   90.00
_cell.angle_beta   90.00
_cell.angle_gamma   90.00
#
_symmetry.space_group_name_H-M   'P 1'
#
loop_
_entity.id
_entity.type
_entity.pdbx_description
1 polymer ?
#
loop_
_entity_poly.entity_id
_entity_poly.type
_entity_poly.pdbx_seq_one_letter_code
_entity_poly.pdbx_strand_id
1 'polypeptide(L)'
;MPMPQIIHVDRMCNECGNCTVFCPYDSAPYKEKFTFFSTEKEFDESQNKGFFVLGGGKIKLRLDSVSTIKLGTNAIDPDIEKIINAVIWDYSYLF
;
A
#
# COMPACT_ATOMS: atom_id res chain seq x y z
N MET A 1 -9.56 -19.02 -10.99
CA MET A 1 -8.69 -18.77 -9.82
C MET A 1 -8.70 -17.27 -9.59
N PRO A 2 -8.84 -16.77 -8.34
CA PRO A 2 -8.77 -15.34 -8.07
C PRO A 2 -7.40 -14.79 -8.49
N MET A 3 -7.38 -13.60 -9.10
CA MET A 3 -6.12 -12.96 -9.52
C MET A 3 -5.40 -12.41 -8.29
N PRO A 4 -4.10 -12.68 -8.13
CA PRO A 4 -3.33 -12.13 -7.01
C PRO A 4 -3.27 -10.61 -7.12
N GLN A 5 -3.46 -9.93 -5.99
CA GLN A 5 -3.29 -8.48 -5.91
C GLN A 5 -1.80 -8.13 -5.78
N ILE A 6 -1.33 -7.17 -6.58
CA ILE A 6 0.04 -6.66 -6.52
C ILE A 6 0.03 -5.37 -5.69
N ILE A 7 0.94 -5.29 -4.73
CA ILE A 7 1.22 -4.07 -3.94
C ILE A 7 2.62 -3.57 -4.26
N HIS A 8 2.84 -2.28 -4.11
CA HIS A 8 4.16 -1.67 -4.12
C HIS A 8 4.67 -1.52 -2.68
N VAL A 9 5.91 -1.96 -2.41
CA VAL A 9 6.56 -1.75 -1.10
C VAL A 9 7.64 -0.70 -1.27
N ASP A 10 7.37 0.50 -0.78
CA ASP A 10 8.14 1.71 -1.13
C ASP A 10 9.62 1.61 -0.76
N ARG A 11 9.90 1.15 0.46
CA ARG A 11 11.27 0.97 0.99
C ARG A 11 12.15 0.04 0.16
N MET A 12 11.54 -0.84 -0.65
CA MET A 12 12.25 -1.80 -1.51
C MET A 12 12.45 -1.27 -2.94
N CYS A 13 11.94 -0.07 -3.24
CA CYS A 13 12.03 0.57 -4.54
C CYS A 13 13.15 1.62 -4.54
N ASN A 14 13.80 1.78 -5.70
CA ASN A 14 14.78 2.83 -5.95
C ASN A 14 14.43 3.65 -7.19
N GLU A 15 13.17 3.58 -7.64
CA GLU A 15 12.65 4.28 -8.82
C GLU A 15 13.42 4.03 -10.13
N CYS A 16 14.14 2.90 -10.26
CA CYS A 16 14.90 2.59 -11.48
C CYS A 16 14.06 2.37 -12.74
N GLY A 17 12.73 2.25 -12.62
CA GLY A 17 11.80 2.12 -13.75
C GLY A 17 11.72 0.73 -14.38
N ASN A 18 12.50 -0.25 -13.91
CA ASN A 18 12.45 -1.62 -14.42
C ASN A 18 11.03 -2.22 -14.36
N CYS A 19 10.29 -1.94 -13.29
CA CYS A 19 8.93 -2.43 -13.13
C CYS A 19 7.96 -1.87 -14.17
N THR A 20 8.21 -0.67 -14.72
CA THR A 20 7.43 -0.10 -15.83
C THR A 20 7.83 -0.72 -17.15
N VAL A 21 9.14 -0.79 -17.45
CA VAL A 21 9.66 -1.32 -18.72
C VAL A 21 9.28 -2.78 -18.95
N PHE A 22 9.33 -3.59 -17.88
CA PHE A 22 9.09 -5.03 -17.95
C PHE A 22 7.70 -5.43 -17.44
N CYS A 23 6.77 -4.49 -17.30
CA CYS A 23 5.43 -4.82 -16.81
C CYS A 23 4.66 -5.66 -17.83
N PRO A 24 4.16 -6.86 -17.48
CA PRO A 24 3.32 -7.64 -18.38
C PRO A 24 1.91 -7.07 -18.55
N TYR A 25 1.54 -6.07 -17.75
CA TYR A 25 0.20 -5.46 -17.71
C TYR A 25 0.16 -4.01 -18.21
N ASP A 26 1.22 -3.55 -18.90
CA ASP A 26 1.34 -2.16 -19.41
C ASP A 26 1.00 -1.10 -18.35
N SER A 27 1.63 -1.23 -17.18
CA SER A 27 1.44 -0.32 -16.04
C SER A 27 2.79 0.14 -15.50
N ALA A 28 2.79 1.16 -14.64
CA ALA A 28 3.98 1.61 -13.90
C ALA A 28 3.84 1.23 -12.41
N PRO A 29 4.25 0.02 -11.98
CA PRO A 29 3.87 -0.51 -10.68
C PRO A 29 4.27 0.37 -9.49
N TYR A 30 5.45 0.98 -9.52
CA TYR A 30 5.93 1.86 -8.45
C TYR A 30 5.17 3.19 -8.33
N LYS A 31 4.36 3.55 -9.34
CA LYS A 31 3.53 4.76 -9.37
C LYS A 31 2.05 4.47 -9.22
N GLU A 32 1.59 3.34 -9.72
CA GLU A 32 0.16 3.08 -9.94
C GLU A 32 -0.42 2.03 -9.00
N LYS A 33 0.39 1.13 -8.43
CA LYS A 33 -0.11 0.11 -7.50
C LYS A 33 -0.22 0.69 -6.10
N PHE A 34 -1.13 0.10 -5.32
CA PHE A 34 -1.34 0.47 -3.93
C PHE A 34 -0.04 0.29 -3.13
N THR A 35 0.40 1.34 -2.46
CA THR A 35 1.71 1.39 -1.81
C THR A 35 1.59 1.12 -0.30
N PHE A 36 2.46 0.25 0.20
CA PHE A 36 2.80 0.19 1.62
C PHE A 36 4.04 1.06 1.88
N PHE A 37 3.93 1.97 2.85
CA PHE A 37 5.00 2.85 3.28
C PHE A 37 5.53 2.40 4.65
N SER A 38 6.85 2.35 4.81
CA SER A 38 7.49 1.93 6.06
C SER A 38 7.58 3.06 7.07
N THR A 39 7.59 4.31 6.61
CA THR A 39 7.62 5.50 7.46
C THR A 39 6.54 6.51 7.07
N GLU A 40 6.14 7.35 8.05
CA GLU A 40 5.22 8.45 7.79
C GLU A 40 5.79 9.46 6.79
N LYS A 41 7.11 9.68 6.83
CA LYS A 41 7.80 10.59 5.91
C LYS A 41 7.67 10.13 4.46
N GLU A 42 7.96 8.85 4.17
CA GLU A 42 7.80 8.28 2.83
C GLU A 42 6.34 8.39 2.34
N PHE A 43 5.38 8.14 3.23
CA PHE A 43 3.96 8.33 2.93
C PHE A 43 3.68 9.79 2.51
N ASP A 44 4.15 10.76 3.29
CA ASP A 44 3.88 12.19 3.09
C ASP A 44 4.59 12.78 1.85
N GLU A 45 5.79 12.30 1.52
CA GLU A 45 6.54 12.73 0.33
C GLU A 45 6.01 12.10 -0.98
N SER A 46 5.26 11.00 -0.88
CA SER A 46 4.66 10.31 -2.04
C SER A 46 3.26 10.83 -2.37
N GLN A 47 2.87 10.71 -3.65
CA GLN A 47 1.49 10.93 -4.11
C GLN A 47 0.72 9.62 -4.32
N ASN A 48 1.36 8.46 -4.16
CA ASN A 48 0.71 7.18 -4.42
C ASN A 48 -0.43 6.92 -3.42
N LYS A 49 -1.50 6.29 -3.92
CA LYS A 49 -2.52 5.67 -3.06
C LYS A 49 -1.88 4.55 -2.27
N GLY A 50 -2.14 4.49 -0.98
CA GLY A 50 -1.40 3.60 -0.09
C GLY A 50 -1.68 3.85 1.38
N PHE A 51 -0.92 3.17 2.24
CA PHE A 51 -1.09 3.27 3.68
C PHE A 51 0.22 3.21 4.44
N PHE A 52 0.20 3.82 5.62
CA PHE A 52 1.22 3.74 6.65
C PHE A 52 0.58 3.30 7.98
N VAL A 53 1.26 2.46 8.75
CA VAL A 53 0.72 1.91 10.01
C VAL A 53 1.15 2.79 11.18
N LEU A 54 0.17 3.38 11.88
CA LEU A 54 0.41 4.25 13.04
C LEU A 54 0.54 3.45 14.36
N GLY A 55 0.16 2.18 14.35
CA GLY A 55 0.07 1.32 15.55
C GLY A 55 -1.31 1.35 16.21
N GLY A 56 -1.55 0.43 17.15
CA GLY A 56 -2.83 0.32 17.85
C GLY A 56 -4.04 0.04 16.94
N GLY A 57 -3.81 -0.63 15.80
CA GLY A 57 -4.82 -0.90 14.78
C GLY A 57 -5.25 0.32 13.96
N LYS A 58 -4.50 1.44 14.04
CA LYS A 58 -4.74 2.63 13.24
C LYS A 58 -3.77 2.70 12.06
N ILE A 59 -4.27 3.21 10.95
CA ILE A 59 -3.50 3.47 9.73
C ILE A 59 -3.73 4.89 9.25
N LYS A 60 -2.74 5.45 8.56
CA LYS A 60 -2.87 6.62 7.69
C LYS A 60 -3.11 6.07 6.28
N LEU A 61 -4.23 6.42 5.65
CA LEU A 61 -4.67 5.89 4.37
C LEU A 61 -4.82 7.03 3.36
N ARG A 62 -4.24 6.87 2.17
CA ARG A 62 -4.46 7.73 1.01
C ARG A 62 -5.21 6.96 -0.07
N LEU A 63 -6.45 7.39 -0.33
CA LEU A 63 -7.21 7.01 -1.52
C LEU A 63 -7.40 8.26 -2.38
N ASP A 64 -8.54 8.92 -2.29
CA ASP A 64 -8.76 10.24 -2.93
C ASP A 64 -8.46 11.41 -1.98
N SER A 65 -8.45 11.12 -0.67
CA SER A 65 -8.00 12.02 0.39
C SER A 65 -7.18 11.23 1.42
N VAL A 66 -6.44 11.96 2.26
CA VAL A 66 -5.71 11.37 3.39
C VAL A 66 -6.63 11.31 4.60
N SER A 67 -6.73 10.15 5.23
CA SER A 67 -7.53 9.95 6.45
C SER A 67 -6.85 8.98 7.41
N THR A 68 -7.17 9.11 8.69
CA THR A 68 -6.74 8.16 9.72
C THR A 68 -7.89 7.23 10.03
N ILE A 69 -7.69 5.93 9.79
CA ILE A 69 -8.72 4.91 9.91
C ILE A 69 -8.31 3.90 10.98
N LYS A 70 -9.30 3.40 11.75
CA LYS A 70 -9.13 2.26 12.63
C LYS A 70 -9.62 1.00 11.92
N LEU A 71 -8.78 -0.03 11.85
CA LEU A 71 -9.15 -1.32 11.27
C LEU A 71 -10.23 -2.01 12.12
N GLY A 72 -11.08 -2.80 11.48
CA GLY A 72 -12.18 -3.55 12.09
C GLY A 72 -13.45 -2.72 12.35
N THR A 73 -13.53 -1.48 11.84
CA THR A 73 -14.70 -0.61 12.05
C THR A 73 -15.58 -0.43 10.82
N ASN A 74 -15.36 -1.21 9.74
CA ASN A 74 -16.07 -1.08 8.46
C ASN A 74 -16.07 0.36 7.89
N ALA A 75 -14.97 1.09 8.13
CA ALA A 75 -14.85 2.49 7.72
C ALA A 75 -14.37 2.66 6.26
N ILE A 76 -13.88 1.59 5.64
CA ILE A 76 -13.34 1.57 4.28
C ILE A 76 -13.87 0.34 3.53
N ASP A 77 -13.60 0.30 2.22
CA ASP A 77 -13.93 -0.85 1.39
C ASP A 77 -13.34 -2.15 1.99
N PRO A 78 -14.15 -3.22 2.16
CA PRO A 78 -13.70 -4.47 2.76
C PRO A 78 -12.53 -5.13 2.03
N ASP A 79 -12.42 -4.96 0.72
CA ASP A 79 -11.32 -5.55 -0.07
C ASP A 79 -10.01 -4.79 0.14
N ILE A 80 -10.06 -3.47 0.32
CA ILE A 80 -8.90 -2.67 0.74
C ILE A 80 -8.46 -3.10 2.15
N GLU A 81 -9.42 -3.26 3.06
CA GLU A 81 -9.12 -3.68 4.42
C GLU A 81 -8.49 -5.09 4.47
N LYS A 82 -8.93 -6.02 3.62
CA LYS A 82 -8.29 -7.34 3.48
C LYS A 82 -6.83 -7.24 3.02
N ILE A 83 -6.53 -6.37 2.04
CA ILE A 83 -5.15 -6.17 1.57
C ILE A 83 -4.27 -5.65 2.70
N ILE A 84 -4.75 -4.65 3.45
CA ILE A 84 -4.01 -4.06 4.57
C ILE A 84 -3.78 -5.09 5.68
N ASN A 85 -4.81 -5.86 6.04
CA ASN A 85 -4.67 -6.93 7.01
C ASN A 85 -3.68 -8.01 6.57
N ALA A 86 -3.69 -8.40 5.29
CA ALA A 86 -2.71 -9.35 4.77
C ALA A 86 -1.28 -8.82 4.95
N VAL A 87 -1.02 -7.54 4.64
CA VAL A 87 0.30 -6.94 4.87
C VAL A 87 0.70 -6.98 6.34
N ILE A 88 -0.21 -6.59 7.24
CA ILE A 88 0.06 -6.53 8.69
C ILE A 88 0.31 -7.92 9.29
N TRP A 89 -0.49 -8.92 8.92
CA TRP A 89 -0.51 -10.22 9.61
C TRP A 89 0.25 -11.31 8.86
N ASP A 90 0.05 -11.43 7.56
CA ASP A 90 0.62 -12.51 6.75
C ASP A 90 2.02 -12.15 6.21
N TYR A 91 2.28 -10.85 6.04
CA TYR A 91 3.54 -10.30 5.52
C TYR A 91 4.24 -9.38 6.52
N SER A 92 4.15 -9.68 7.82
CA SER A 92 4.72 -8.88 8.92
C SER A 92 6.23 -8.66 8.85
N TYR A 93 6.95 -9.46 8.05
CA TYR A 93 8.38 -9.26 7.77
C TYR A 93 8.70 -8.03 6.90
N LEU A 94 7.67 -7.36 6.35
CA LEU A 94 7.83 -6.13 5.57
C LEU A 94 7.99 -4.87 6.46
N PHE A 95 7.74 -4.99 7.76
CA PHE A 95 7.86 -3.90 8.74
C PHE A 95 9.32 -3.65 9.17
#